data_AF-A0A0D0EB91-F1
#
_entry.id   AF-A0A0D0EB91-F1
#
_cell.length_a   1.000
_cell.length_b   1.000
_cell.length_c   1.000
_cell.angle_alpha   90.00
_cell.angle_beta   90.00
_cell.angle_gamma   90.00
#
_symmetry.space_group_name_H-M   'P 1'
#
loop_
_entity.id
_entity.type
_entity.pdbx_description
1 polymer ?
#
loop_
_entity_poly.entity_id
_entity_poly.type
_entity_poly.pdbx_seq_one_letter_code
_entity_poly.pdbx_strand_id
1 'polypeptide(L)'
;MSAALGSVSYISSTINAHHASASILAISIFDLAINLDVEIEYLQNLRFGISKVFFVLCRILPLSLCSLRVAEDLTAPSKMVELCPIFVQAFNWNGAVILACAEYIFLLRTCALWADNKSVVYLLRTGFLVSFLGAFTFTGLASYLQPATYNIPDSHTHLTGCFSSKGKTNGSGVVPFVLMLALELETFCFTVLKFVRNYRSSFRGRMITSIVHHGVLYFTVALFLVVPVIITDLVGYDQGAVFGLIQIVGQAMAVTRMQVHLWAANLRPQTELPLPMTTIHFATEARAPEEI
;
A
#
# COMPACT_ATOMS: atom_id res chain seq x y z
N MET A 1 -30.79 28.98 8.53
CA MET A 1 -30.48 28.65 7.12
C MET A 1 -29.09 28.02 6.96
N SER A 2 -28.03 28.57 7.56
CA SER A 2 -26.66 27.99 7.56
C SER A 2 -26.58 26.56 8.13
N ALA A 3 -27.31 26.27 9.23
CA ALA A 3 -27.34 24.94 9.84
C ALA A 3 -27.99 23.87 8.93
N ALA A 4 -29.02 24.24 8.16
CA ALA A 4 -29.71 23.34 7.24
C ALA A 4 -28.89 23.04 5.97
N LEU A 5 -28.14 24.03 5.46
CA LEU A 5 -27.19 23.81 4.35
C LEU A 5 -26.04 22.87 4.78
N GLY A 6 -25.57 23.01 6.03
CA GLY A 6 -24.52 22.15 6.58
C GLY A 6 -24.96 20.69 6.76
N SER A 7 -26.23 20.42 7.12
CA SER A 7 -26.74 19.05 7.27
C SER A 7 -26.95 18.36 5.92
N VAL A 8 -27.44 19.07 4.90
CA VAL A 8 -27.64 18.50 3.55
C VAL A 8 -26.30 18.09 2.90
N SER A 9 -25.26 18.95 3.00
CA SER A 9 -23.93 18.62 2.48
C SER A 9 -23.32 17.39 3.17
N TYR A 10 -23.59 17.22 4.46
CA TYR A 10 -23.09 16.09 5.24
C TYR A 10 -23.77 14.78 4.83
N ILE A 11 -25.10 14.76 4.71
CA ILE A 11 -25.86 13.57 4.29
C ILE A 11 -25.44 13.12 2.88
N SER A 12 -25.20 14.05 1.96
CA SER A 12 -24.72 13.69 0.62
C SER A 12 -23.32 13.09 0.66
N SER A 13 -22.44 13.57 1.54
CA SER A 13 -21.08 13.07 1.72
C SER A 13 -21.09 11.62 2.22
N THR A 14 -21.94 11.31 3.21
CA THR A 14 -22.03 9.97 3.80
C THR A 14 -22.60 8.95 2.82
N ILE A 15 -23.66 9.30 2.08
CA ILE A 15 -24.23 8.42 1.04
C ILE A 15 -23.17 8.09 -0.02
N ASN A 16 -22.42 9.10 -0.47
CA ASN A 16 -21.33 8.89 -1.42
C ASN A 16 -20.23 7.97 -0.85
N ALA A 17 -19.92 8.08 0.44
CA ALA A 17 -18.95 7.20 1.09
C ALA A 17 -19.40 5.74 1.16
N HIS A 18 -20.69 5.48 1.39
CA HIS A 18 -21.26 4.13 1.38
C HIS A 18 -21.19 3.50 -0.01
N HIS A 19 -21.60 4.25 -1.05
CA HIS A 19 -21.51 3.78 -2.44
C HIS A 19 -20.06 3.55 -2.87
N ALA A 20 -19.14 4.43 -2.47
CA ALA A 20 -17.72 4.25 -2.75
C ALA A 20 -17.16 3.00 -2.07
N SER A 21 -17.48 2.77 -0.79
CA SER A 21 -17.01 1.60 -0.04
C SER A 21 -17.52 0.29 -0.64
N ALA A 22 -18.80 0.23 -1.03
CA ALA A 22 -19.37 -0.92 -1.72
C ALA A 22 -18.72 -1.15 -3.10
N SER A 23 -18.42 -0.07 -3.83
CA SER A 23 -17.74 -0.15 -5.13
C SER A 23 -16.31 -0.66 -4.99
N ILE A 24 -15.58 -0.18 -3.98
CA ILE A 24 -14.20 -0.64 -3.69
C ILE A 24 -14.21 -2.11 -3.31
N LEU A 25 -15.14 -2.55 -2.47
CA LEU A 25 -15.32 -3.97 -2.13
C LEU A 25 -15.57 -4.81 -3.38
N ALA A 26 -16.49 -4.38 -4.26
CA ALA A 26 -16.80 -5.08 -5.50
C ALA A 26 -15.58 -5.18 -6.42
N ILE A 27 -14.79 -4.09 -6.54
CA ILE A 27 -13.54 -4.08 -7.31
C ILE A 27 -12.51 -5.03 -6.70
N SER A 28 -12.36 -5.06 -5.38
CA SER A 28 -11.44 -5.99 -4.70
C SER A 28 -11.84 -7.46 -4.90
N ILE A 29 -13.14 -7.78 -4.82
CA ILE A 29 -13.64 -9.13 -5.08
C ILE A 29 -13.43 -9.51 -6.55
N PHE A 30 -13.73 -8.58 -7.47
CA PHE A 30 -13.52 -8.81 -8.90
C PHE A 30 -12.04 -9.03 -9.22
N ASP A 31 -11.15 -8.21 -8.66
CA ASP A 31 -9.70 -8.37 -8.82
C ASP A 31 -9.18 -9.70 -8.25
N LEU A 32 -9.75 -10.16 -7.14
CA LEU A 32 -9.47 -11.49 -6.59
C LEU A 32 -9.92 -12.58 -7.57
N ALA A 33 -11.16 -12.51 -8.05
CA ALA A 33 -11.73 -13.53 -8.91
C ALA A 33 -10.96 -13.69 -10.23
N ILE A 34 -10.58 -12.60 -10.89
CA ILE A 34 -9.89 -12.66 -12.19
C ILE A 34 -8.44 -13.14 -12.10
N ASN A 35 -7.77 -12.96 -10.95
CA ASN A 35 -6.36 -13.31 -10.77
C ASN A 35 -6.14 -14.57 -9.92
N LEU A 36 -7.22 -15.18 -9.43
CA LEU A 36 -7.14 -16.29 -8.49
C LEU A 36 -6.30 -17.45 -9.04
N ASP A 37 -6.46 -17.78 -10.32
CA ASP A 37 -5.76 -18.90 -10.96
C ASP A 37 -4.23 -18.70 -10.94
N VAL A 38 -3.77 -17.52 -11.36
CA VAL A 38 -2.35 -17.14 -11.39
C VAL A 38 -1.80 -17.01 -9.97
N GLU A 39 -2.59 -16.52 -9.03
CA GLU A 39 -2.19 -16.37 -7.64
C GLU A 39 -2.05 -17.71 -6.92
N ILE A 40 -2.94 -18.67 -7.20
CA ILE A 40 -2.83 -20.03 -6.68
C ILE A 40 -1.55 -20.68 -7.21
N GLU A 41 -1.28 -20.55 -8.51
CA GLU A 41 -0.05 -21.07 -9.11
C GLU A 41 1.20 -20.41 -8.48
N TYR A 42 1.17 -19.08 -8.29
CA TYR A 42 2.20 -18.34 -7.57
C TYR A 42 2.43 -18.89 -6.16
N LEU A 43 1.35 -19.07 -5.38
CA LEU A 43 1.43 -19.56 -4.01
C LEU A 43 1.92 -21.01 -3.93
N GLN A 44 1.56 -21.86 -4.89
CA GLN A 44 2.00 -23.26 -4.91
C GLN A 44 3.49 -23.38 -5.24
N ASN A 45 3.99 -22.62 -6.22
CA ASN A 45 5.36 -22.73 -6.71
C ASN A 45 6.38 -21.93 -5.88
N LEU A 46 5.95 -20.94 -5.10
CA LEU A 46 6.85 -20.14 -4.28
C LEU A 46 7.27 -20.90 -3.01
N ARG A 47 8.58 -20.95 -2.74
CA ARG A 47 9.12 -21.46 -1.47
C ARG A 47 8.46 -20.71 -0.30
N PHE A 48 8.06 -21.46 0.73
CA PHE A 48 7.51 -20.87 1.95
C PHE A 48 8.55 -19.95 2.58
N GLY A 49 8.25 -18.65 2.55
CA GLY A 49 9.10 -17.59 3.08
C GLY A 49 8.26 -16.41 3.53
N ILE A 50 8.90 -15.48 4.22
CA ILE A 50 8.26 -14.31 4.85
C ILE A 50 7.45 -13.50 3.81
N SER A 51 7.96 -13.33 2.58
CA SER A 51 7.26 -12.61 1.51
C SER A 51 5.90 -13.23 1.14
N LYS A 52 5.75 -14.55 1.25
CA LYS A 52 4.48 -15.25 0.97
C LYS A 52 3.41 -14.88 1.99
N VAL A 53 3.79 -14.79 3.27
CA VAL A 53 2.89 -14.41 4.36
C VAL A 53 2.40 -12.98 4.15
N PHE A 54 3.31 -12.04 3.90
CA PHE A 54 2.94 -10.65 3.64
C PHE A 54 2.08 -10.48 2.38
N PHE A 55 2.36 -11.26 1.34
CA PHE A 55 1.52 -11.29 0.13
C PHE A 55 0.08 -11.72 0.45
N VAL A 56 -0.09 -12.83 1.17
CA VAL A 56 -1.43 -13.33 1.56
C VAL A 56 -2.14 -12.33 2.48
N LEU A 57 -1.43 -11.71 3.43
CA LEU A 57 -2.00 -10.68 4.30
C LEU A 57 -2.47 -9.46 3.48
N CYS A 58 -1.65 -8.96 2.55
CA CYS A 58 -2.05 -7.86 1.65
C CYS A 58 -3.25 -8.23 0.76
N ARG A 59 -3.52 -9.51 0.54
CA ARG A 59 -4.64 -9.97 -0.29
C ARG A 59 -5.94 -10.12 0.50
N ILE A 60 -5.87 -10.74 1.67
CA ILE A 60 -7.05 -11.08 2.47
C ILE A 60 -7.49 -9.92 3.36
N LEU A 61 -6.55 -9.14 3.89
CA LEU A 61 -6.88 -8.06 4.82
C LEU A 61 -7.72 -6.95 4.17
N PRO A 62 -7.45 -6.45 2.95
CA PRO A 62 -8.30 -5.44 2.32
C PRO A 62 -9.77 -5.88 2.15
N LEU A 63 -10.02 -7.18 1.91
CA LEU A 63 -11.38 -7.72 1.86
C LEU A 63 -12.05 -7.68 3.23
N SER A 64 -11.32 -8.02 4.29
CA SER A 64 -11.84 -7.91 5.66
C SER A 64 -12.09 -6.45 6.05
N LEU A 65 -11.19 -5.53 5.70
CA LEU A 65 -11.34 -4.08 5.90
C LEU A 65 -12.60 -3.55 5.21
N CYS A 66 -12.78 -3.85 3.93
CA CYS A 66 -13.95 -3.40 3.16
C CYS A 66 -15.24 -4.03 3.69
N SER A 67 -15.22 -5.29 4.08
CA SER A 67 -16.37 -5.97 4.67
C SER A 67 -16.76 -5.37 6.02
N LEU A 68 -15.78 -5.04 6.87
CA LEU A 68 -16.02 -4.34 8.14
C LEU A 68 -16.67 -2.97 7.89
N ARG A 69 -16.20 -2.22 6.89
CA ARG A 69 -16.78 -0.92 6.55
C ARG A 69 -18.22 -1.03 6.06
N VAL A 70 -18.51 -1.98 5.17
CA VAL A 70 -19.88 -2.22 4.71
C VAL A 70 -20.77 -2.72 5.85
N ALA A 71 -20.26 -3.57 6.75
CA ALA A 71 -21.02 -4.03 7.91
C ALA A 71 -21.36 -2.90 8.88
N GLU A 72 -20.41 -1.98 9.12
CA GLU A 72 -20.64 -0.74 9.88
C GLU A 72 -21.75 0.10 9.24
N ASP A 73 -21.74 0.24 7.92
CA ASP A 73 -22.73 1.04 7.19
C ASP A 73 -24.14 0.41 7.21
N LEU A 74 -24.22 -0.93 7.24
CA LEU A 74 -25.48 -1.67 7.26
C LEU A 74 -26.07 -1.88 8.67
N THR A 75 -25.27 -1.72 9.73
CA THR A 75 -25.73 -2.02 11.10
C THR A 75 -26.63 -0.90 11.65
N ALA A 76 -27.81 -1.29 12.15
CA ALA A 76 -28.89 -0.38 12.53
C ALA A 76 -28.70 0.28 13.91
N PRO A 77 -29.28 1.47 14.16
CA PRO A 77 -28.75 2.44 15.14
C PRO A 77 -29.05 2.15 16.62
N SER A 78 -30.08 1.36 16.94
CA SER A 78 -30.68 1.43 18.29
C SER A 78 -30.00 0.60 19.38
N LYS A 79 -29.11 -0.35 19.04
CA LYS A 79 -28.43 -1.21 20.02
C LYS A 79 -26.90 -1.30 19.85
N MET A 80 -26.32 -0.66 18.83
CA MET A 80 -24.92 -0.90 18.43
C MET A 80 -23.98 0.30 18.61
N VAL A 81 -24.40 1.37 19.30
CA VAL A 81 -23.53 2.53 19.58
C VAL A 81 -22.26 2.12 20.34
N GLU A 82 -22.35 1.14 21.22
CA GLU A 82 -21.21 0.61 21.98
C GLU A 82 -20.19 -0.14 21.10
N LEU A 83 -20.62 -0.70 19.96
CA LEU A 83 -19.75 -1.41 19.03
C LEU A 83 -19.05 -0.49 18.03
N CYS A 84 -19.57 0.72 17.84
CA CYS A 84 -19.04 1.73 16.95
C CYS A 84 -17.54 2.02 17.14
N PRO A 85 -17.05 2.32 18.37
CA PRO A 85 -15.61 2.53 18.59
C PRO A 85 -14.78 1.28 18.24
N ILE A 86 -15.33 0.08 18.46
CA ILE A 86 -14.63 -1.19 18.16
C ILE A 86 -14.47 -1.36 16.65
N PHE A 87 -15.51 -1.08 15.86
CA PHE A 87 -15.44 -1.15 14.39
C PHE A 87 -14.45 -0.15 13.82
N VAL A 88 -14.53 1.11 14.25
CA VAL A 88 -13.61 2.17 13.77
C VAL A 88 -12.16 1.85 14.15
N GLN A 89 -11.93 1.38 15.39
CA GLN A 89 -10.62 0.96 15.83
C GLN A 89 -10.12 -0.24 15.00
N ALA A 90 -10.95 -1.27 14.81
CA ALA A 90 -10.60 -2.43 13.99
C ALA A 90 -10.27 -2.03 12.55
N PHE A 91 -11.03 -1.11 11.96
CA PHE A 91 -10.77 -0.57 10.63
C PHE A 91 -9.40 0.12 10.56
N ASN A 92 -9.10 1.02 11.49
CA ASN A 92 -7.82 1.74 11.53
C ASN A 92 -6.62 0.79 11.71
N TRP A 93 -6.72 -0.18 12.62
CA TRP A 93 -5.67 -1.17 12.84
C TRP A 93 -5.47 -2.07 11.62
N ASN A 94 -6.55 -2.51 10.99
CA ASN A 94 -6.48 -3.36 9.80
C ASN A 94 -5.85 -2.59 8.62
N GLY A 95 -6.25 -1.33 8.42
CA GLY A 95 -5.62 -0.42 7.46
C GLY A 95 -4.12 -0.23 7.70
N ALA A 96 -3.72 0.04 8.93
CA ALA A 96 -2.31 0.19 9.31
C ALA A 96 -1.50 -1.09 9.04
N VAL A 97 -2.05 -2.27 9.34
CA VAL A 97 -1.40 -3.55 9.06
C VAL A 97 -1.26 -3.77 7.55
N ILE A 98 -2.30 -3.49 6.75
CA ILE A 98 -2.24 -3.62 5.28
C ILE A 98 -1.12 -2.75 4.70
N LEU A 99 -1.10 -1.46 5.06
CA LEU A 99 -0.09 -0.52 4.59
C LEU A 99 1.32 -0.95 5.01
N ALA A 100 1.50 -1.38 6.26
CA ALA A 100 2.79 -1.89 6.74
C ALA A 100 3.25 -3.13 5.97
N CYS A 101 2.34 -4.05 5.65
CA CYS A 101 2.64 -5.22 4.84
C CYS A 101 3.04 -4.83 3.40
N ALA A 102 2.33 -3.87 2.81
CA ALA A 102 2.61 -3.34 1.48
C ALA A 102 4.01 -2.69 1.40
N GLU A 103 4.33 -1.81 2.36
CA GLU A 103 5.65 -1.18 2.46
C GLU A 103 6.77 -2.17 2.70
N TYR A 104 6.52 -3.19 3.54
CA TYR A 104 7.51 -4.21 3.78
C TYR A 104 7.87 -4.98 2.49
N ILE A 105 6.90 -5.22 1.59
CA ILE A 105 7.17 -5.86 0.30
C ILE A 105 8.03 -4.93 -0.60
N PHE A 106 7.71 -3.63 -0.66
CA PHE A 106 8.53 -2.65 -1.37
C PHE A 106 9.94 -2.53 -0.79
N LEU A 107 10.07 -2.56 0.53
CA LEU A 107 11.33 -2.56 1.25
C LEU A 107 12.18 -3.79 0.90
N LEU A 108 11.60 -4.98 0.97
CA LEU A 108 12.29 -6.23 0.64
C LEU A 108 12.86 -6.20 -0.78
N ARG A 109 12.08 -5.68 -1.73
CA ARG A 109 12.51 -5.52 -3.12
C ARG A 109 13.67 -4.55 -3.23
N THR A 110 13.58 -3.39 -2.60
CA THR A 110 14.66 -2.40 -2.60
C THR A 110 15.92 -2.96 -1.94
N CYS A 111 15.78 -3.71 -0.85
CA CYS A 111 16.90 -4.41 -0.20
C CYS A 111 17.58 -5.43 -1.11
N ALA A 112 16.81 -6.18 -1.90
CA ALA A 112 17.36 -7.13 -2.87
C ALA A 112 18.16 -6.42 -3.98
N LEU A 113 17.71 -5.24 -4.44
CA LEU A 113 18.45 -4.41 -5.42
C LEU A 113 19.78 -3.87 -4.86
N TRP A 114 19.87 -3.71 -3.55
CA TRP A 114 21.05 -3.16 -2.85
C TRP A 114 21.82 -4.22 -2.05
N ALA A 115 21.70 -5.51 -2.40
CA ALA A 115 22.33 -6.61 -1.68
C ALA A 115 23.86 -6.42 -1.45
N ASP A 116 24.55 -5.75 -2.37
CA ASP A 116 25.99 -5.50 -2.27
C ASP A 116 26.37 -4.42 -1.25
N ASN A 117 25.46 -3.48 -0.93
CA ASN A 117 25.72 -2.35 -0.04
C ASN A 117 24.93 -2.47 1.26
N LYS A 118 25.56 -3.09 2.27
CA LYS A 118 24.97 -3.33 3.59
C LYS A 118 24.52 -2.04 4.29
N SER A 119 25.18 -0.91 4.05
CA SER A 119 24.83 0.38 4.67
C SER A 119 23.46 0.87 4.21
N VAL A 120 23.16 0.77 2.91
CA VAL A 120 21.84 1.17 2.37
C VAL A 120 20.74 0.25 2.88
N VAL A 121 21.01 -1.06 2.93
CA VAL A 121 20.04 -2.04 3.47
C VAL A 121 19.76 -1.78 4.96
N TYR A 122 20.79 -1.43 5.75
CA TYR A 122 20.61 -1.08 7.15
C TYR A 122 19.75 0.17 7.30
N LEU A 123 20.06 1.24 6.55
CA LEU A 123 19.31 2.50 6.56
C LEU A 123 17.83 2.26 6.26
N LEU A 124 17.52 1.57 5.15
CA LEU A 124 16.16 1.24 4.73
C LEU A 124 15.39 0.46 5.81
N ARG A 125 16.02 -0.54 6.43
CA ARG A 125 15.40 -1.33 7.50
C ARG A 125 15.14 -0.50 8.75
N THR A 126 16.08 0.36 9.13
CA THR A 126 15.90 1.25 10.28
C THR A 126 14.83 2.31 10.02
N GLY A 127 14.78 2.89 8.81
CA GLY A 127 13.75 3.85 8.40
C GLY A 127 12.35 3.24 8.47
N PHE A 128 12.19 2.03 7.92
CA PHE A 128 10.95 1.26 8.03
C PHE A 128 10.54 1.01 9.48
N LEU A 129 11.46 0.53 10.33
CA LEU A 129 11.17 0.24 11.74
C LEU A 129 10.71 1.49 12.49
N VAL A 130 11.42 2.61 12.32
CA VAL A 130 11.09 3.89 12.98
C VAL A 130 9.73 4.39 12.53
N SER A 131 9.47 4.39 11.22
CA SER A 131 8.20 4.87 10.66
C SER A 131 7.03 3.96 11.04
N PHE A 132 7.22 2.64 11.04
CA PHE A 132 6.23 1.67 11.48
C PHE A 132 5.87 1.87 12.95
N LEU A 133 6.87 1.89 13.84
CA LEU A 133 6.64 2.13 15.27
C LEU A 133 6.02 3.51 15.52
N GLY A 134 6.48 4.53 14.81
CA GLY A 134 5.91 5.88 14.86
C GLY A 134 4.43 5.92 14.47
N ALA A 135 4.07 5.32 13.33
CA ALA A 135 2.69 5.27 12.87
C ALA A 135 1.78 4.48 13.83
N PHE A 136 2.25 3.34 14.33
CA PHE A 136 1.51 2.50 15.28
C PHE A 136 1.29 3.19 16.62
N THR A 137 2.35 3.75 17.21
CA THR A 137 2.27 4.46 18.49
C THR A 137 1.39 5.69 18.37
N PHE A 138 1.52 6.46 17.29
CA PHE A 138 0.71 7.65 17.08
C PHE A 138 -0.77 7.31 16.88
N THR A 139 -1.08 6.31 16.06
CA THR A 139 -2.48 5.86 15.82
C THR A 139 -3.11 5.31 17.11
N GLY A 140 -2.37 4.50 17.88
CA GLY A 140 -2.83 3.97 19.16
C GLY A 140 -3.03 5.07 20.21
N LEU A 141 -2.09 6.00 20.31
CA LEU A 141 -2.17 7.13 21.24
C LEU A 141 -3.31 8.09 20.87
N ALA A 142 -3.48 8.39 19.58
CA ALA A 142 -4.59 9.22 19.10
C ALA A 142 -5.94 8.58 19.42
N SER A 143 -6.06 7.26 19.21
CA SER A 143 -7.27 6.49 19.56
C SER A 143 -7.56 6.51 21.06
N TYR A 144 -6.52 6.54 21.90
CA TYR A 144 -6.67 6.57 23.36
C TYR A 144 -7.01 7.96 23.89
N LEU A 145 -6.35 9.01 23.40
CA LEU A 145 -6.49 10.38 23.89
C LEU A 145 -7.76 11.07 23.38
N GLN A 146 -8.29 10.65 22.22
CA GLN A 146 -9.46 11.26 21.59
C GLN A 146 -10.55 10.20 21.41
N PRO A 147 -11.22 9.76 22.49
CA PRO A 147 -12.38 8.90 22.37
C PRO A 147 -13.43 9.65 21.54
N ALA A 148 -13.68 9.16 20.33
CA ALA A 148 -14.69 9.73 19.46
C ALA A 148 -16.06 9.60 20.13
N THR A 149 -16.75 10.72 20.29
CA THR A 149 -18.16 10.71 20.68
C THR A 149 -19.01 10.46 19.45
N TYR A 150 -19.70 9.32 19.44
CA TYR A 150 -20.60 8.97 18.35
C TYR A 150 -22.02 9.42 18.67
N ASN A 151 -22.65 10.12 17.73
CA ASN A 151 -24.06 10.51 17.86
C ASN A 151 -24.92 9.54 17.05
N ILE A 152 -26.07 9.17 17.62
CA ILE A 152 -27.10 8.45 16.89
C ILE A 152 -27.88 9.47 16.06
N PRO A 153 -28.07 9.26 14.74
CA PRO A 153 -28.99 10.07 13.97
C PRO A 153 -30.39 9.99 14.58
N ASP A 154 -31.10 11.12 14.65
CA ASP A 154 -32.50 11.11 15.07
C ASP A 154 -33.31 10.15 14.17
N SER A 155 -34.22 9.40 14.79
CA SER A 155 -35.03 8.33 14.17
C SER A 155 -35.78 8.73 12.89
N HIS A 156 -35.87 10.02 12.58
CA HIS A 156 -36.56 10.56 11.40
C HIS A 156 -35.72 10.52 10.13
N THR A 157 -34.39 10.45 10.26
CA THR A 157 -33.51 10.27 9.12
C THR A 157 -33.17 8.79 9.03
N HIS A 158 -33.61 8.10 7.97
CA HIS A 158 -33.30 6.68 7.71
C HIS A 158 -31.79 6.39 7.47
N LEU A 159 -30.89 7.16 8.07
CA LEU A 159 -29.45 6.95 8.02
C LEU A 159 -29.05 5.87 9.02
N THR A 160 -28.39 4.83 8.52
CA THR A 160 -27.71 3.79 9.31
C THR A 160 -26.22 4.11 9.45
N GLY A 161 -25.57 3.49 10.43
CA GLY A 161 -24.13 3.59 10.63
C GLY A 161 -23.65 4.53 11.74
N CYS A 162 -22.33 4.65 11.79
CA CYS A 162 -21.55 5.26 12.85
C CYS A 162 -21.07 6.66 12.47
N PHE A 163 -21.59 7.69 13.14
CA PHE A 163 -21.24 9.08 12.84
C PHE A 163 -20.44 9.69 13.98
N SER A 164 -19.20 10.09 13.66
CA SER A 164 -18.37 10.86 14.58
C SER A 164 -18.96 12.27 14.72
N SER A 165 -19.36 12.64 15.94
CA SER A 165 -19.78 14.01 16.24
C SER A 165 -18.62 14.94 15.96
N LYS A 166 -18.82 15.97 15.13
CA LYS A 166 -17.80 16.93 14.67
C LYS A 166 -16.96 17.50 15.83
N GLY A 167 -15.91 16.80 16.21
CA GLY A 167 -14.76 17.35 16.90
C GLY A 167 -13.87 17.99 15.85
N LYS A 168 -13.33 19.18 16.12
CA LYS A 168 -12.20 19.71 15.34
C LYS A 168 -11.10 18.64 15.36
N THR A 169 -10.85 17.99 14.24
CA THR A 169 -9.72 17.08 14.08
C THR A 169 -8.47 17.94 14.15
N ASN A 170 -7.62 17.71 15.14
CA ASN A 170 -6.40 18.49 15.36
C ASN A 170 -5.28 18.14 14.35
N GLY A 171 -5.64 17.69 13.13
CA GLY A 171 -4.70 17.18 12.14
C GLY A 171 -3.89 15.96 12.60
N SER A 172 -4.27 15.33 13.73
CA SER A 172 -3.58 14.15 14.27
C SER A 172 -3.62 12.98 13.28
N GLY A 173 -4.73 12.83 12.55
CA GLY A 173 -4.88 11.81 11.50
C GLY A 173 -3.80 11.85 10.42
N VAL A 174 -3.19 13.01 10.16
CA VAL A 174 -2.27 13.22 9.03
C VAL A 174 -0.92 12.52 9.25
N VAL A 175 -0.49 12.42 10.50
CA VAL A 175 0.85 11.96 10.88
C VAL A 175 1.20 10.57 10.32
N PRO A 176 0.38 9.51 10.49
CA PRO A 176 0.68 8.20 9.90
C PRO A 176 0.79 8.24 8.37
N PHE A 177 -0.03 9.03 7.68
CA PHE A 177 0.05 9.16 6.22
C PHE A 177 1.33 9.90 5.76
N VAL A 178 1.80 10.88 6.53
CA VAL A 178 3.06 11.57 6.23
C VAL A 178 4.27 10.66 6.47
N LEU A 179 4.27 9.87 7.55
CA LEU A 179 5.32 8.87 7.80
C LEU A 179 5.35 7.82 6.69
N MET A 180 4.18 7.39 6.23
CA MET A 180 4.01 6.48 5.10
C MET A 180 4.57 7.09 3.80
N LEU A 181 4.20 8.33 3.48
CA LEU A 181 4.72 9.05 2.32
C LEU A 181 6.25 9.16 2.36
N ALA A 182 6.82 9.42 3.55
CA ALA A 182 8.27 9.51 3.72
C ALA A 182 8.96 8.17 3.39
N LEU A 183 8.39 7.04 3.82
CA LEU A 183 8.89 5.70 3.48
C LEU A 183 8.79 5.40 1.98
N GLU A 184 7.67 5.75 1.36
CA GLU A 184 7.48 5.56 -0.08
C GLU A 184 8.50 6.39 -0.87
N LEU A 185 8.71 7.65 -0.48
CA LEU A 185 9.72 8.51 -1.09
C LEU A 185 11.13 7.97 -0.87
N GLU A 186 11.46 7.46 0.32
CA GLU A 186 12.76 6.86 0.62
C GLU A 186 13.02 5.65 -0.30
N THR A 187 12.11 4.67 -0.32
CA THR A 187 12.25 3.46 -1.14
C THR A 187 12.26 3.77 -2.64
N PHE A 188 11.43 4.73 -3.08
CA PHE A 188 11.42 5.22 -4.45
C PHE A 188 12.75 5.88 -4.84
N CYS A 189 13.27 6.80 -4.02
CA CYS A 189 14.54 7.47 -4.26
C CYS A 189 15.68 6.47 -4.39
N PHE A 190 15.78 5.49 -3.48
CA PHE A 190 16.82 4.45 -3.57
C PHE A 190 16.67 3.55 -4.80
N THR A 191 15.44 3.25 -5.23
CA THR A 191 15.17 2.48 -6.45
C THR A 191 15.61 3.24 -7.69
N VAL A 192 15.25 4.52 -7.79
CA VAL A 192 15.65 5.41 -8.90
C VAL A 192 17.16 5.66 -8.91
N LEU A 193 17.78 5.89 -7.75
CA LEU A 193 19.22 6.08 -7.65
C LEU A 193 19.99 4.86 -8.13
N LYS A 194 19.56 3.64 -7.75
CA LYS A 194 20.16 2.40 -8.26
C LYS A 194 19.99 2.28 -9.76
N PHE A 195 18.81 2.62 -10.28
CA PHE A 195 18.54 2.64 -11.71
C PHE A 195 19.47 3.57 -12.47
N VAL A 196 19.57 4.84 -12.06
CA VAL A 196 20.44 5.83 -12.72
C VAL A 196 21.91 5.42 -12.64
N ARG A 197 22.35 4.89 -11.49
CA ARG A 197 23.74 4.43 -11.32
C ARG A 197 24.06 3.25 -12.23
N ASN A 198 23.19 2.24 -12.28
CA ASN A 198 23.38 1.07 -13.13
C ASN A 198 23.26 1.43 -14.63
N TYR A 199 22.35 2.35 -14.97
CA TYR A 199 22.19 2.86 -16.33
C TYR A 199 23.48 3.51 -16.84
N ARG A 200 24.20 4.24 -15.98
CA ARG A 200 25.47 4.87 -16.31
C ARG A 200 26.65 3.89 -16.39
N SER A 201 26.68 2.85 -15.55
CA SER A 201 27.87 1.98 -15.43
C SER A 201 27.88 0.80 -16.40
N SER A 202 26.74 0.26 -16.82
CA SER A 202 26.71 -0.82 -17.82
C SER A 202 25.32 -1.06 -18.38
N PHE A 203 25.14 -0.80 -19.68
CA PHE A 203 23.87 -0.94 -20.41
C PHE A 203 23.43 -2.42 -20.66
N ARG A 204 24.01 -3.39 -19.97
CA ARG A 204 24.07 -4.78 -20.47
C ARG A 204 22.97 -5.75 -20.02
N GLY A 205 21.83 -5.28 -19.52
CA GLY A 205 20.77 -6.19 -19.09
C GLY A 205 19.35 -5.71 -19.35
N ARG A 206 18.74 -6.16 -20.47
CA ARG A 206 17.32 -5.95 -20.82
C ARG A 206 16.36 -6.36 -19.68
N MET A 207 16.76 -7.33 -18.86
CA MET A 207 16.01 -7.82 -17.70
C MET A 207 15.94 -6.78 -16.56
N ILE A 208 17.04 -6.09 -16.25
CA ILE A 208 17.08 -5.09 -15.17
C ILE A 208 16.20 -3.90 -15.53
N THR A 209 16.22 -3.48 -16.80
CA THR A 209 15.42 -2.35 -17.29
C THR A 209 13.93 -2.63 -17.16
N SER A 210 13.48 -3.85 -17.52
CA SER A 210 12.07 -4.24 -17.39
C SER A 210 11.63 -4.28 -15.93
N ILE A 211 12.41 -4.92 -15.06
CA ILE A 211 12.12 -5.01 -13.62
C ILE A 211 11.96 -3.60 -13.03
N VAL A 212 12.91 -2.70 -13.31
CA VAL A 212 12.86 -1.34 -12.77
C VAL A 212 11.69 -0.55 -13.33
N HIS A 213 11.43 -0.63 -14.64
CA HIS A 213 10.33 0.10 -15.25
C HIS A 213 8.98 -0.25 -14.61
N HIS A 214 8.70 -1.53 -14.41
CA HIS A 214 7.50 -1.96 -13.71
C HIS A 214 7.48 -1.48 -12.26
N GLY A 215 8.62 -1.58 -11.55
CA GLY A 215 8.70 -1.08 -10.17
C GLY A 215 8.40 0.41 -10.03
N VAL A 216 9.04 1.24 -10.85
CA VAL A 216 8.85 2.70 -10.86
C VAL A 216 7.39 3.07 -11.13
N LEU A 217 6.73 2.37 -12.06
CA LEU A 217 5.31 2.60 -12.34
C LEU A 217 4.44 2.35 -11.11
N TYR A 218 4.61 1.22 -10.42
CA TYR A 218 3.80 0.92 -9.23
C TYR A 218 4.10 1.87 -8.06
N PHE A 219 5.36 2.27 -7.85
CA PHE A 219 5.70 3.30 -6.85
C PHE A 219 5.06 4.65 -7.19
N THR A 220 5.06 5.02 -8.46
CA THR A 220 4.43 6.27 -8.91
C THR A 220 2.93 6.23 -8.61
N VAL A 221 2.26 5.11 -8.91
CA VAL A 221 0.84 4.93 -8.56
C VAL A 221 0.60 5.02 -7.05
N ALA A 222 1.44 4.40 -6.22
CA ALA A 222 1.33 4.49 -4.75
C ALA A 222 1.42 5.95 -4.27
N LEU A 223 2.42 6.71 -4.75
CA LEU A 223 2.57 8.14 -4.43
C LEU A 223 1.34 8.96 -4.85
N PHE A 224 0.79 8.69 -6.04
CA PHE A 224 -0.44 9.34 -6.52
C PHE A 224 -1.68 9.00 -5.68
N LEU A 225 -1.71 7.86 -5.00
CA LEU A 225 -2.80 7.47 -4.10
C LEU A 225 -2.68 8.15 -2.72
N VAL A 226 -1.46 8.33 -2.20
CA VAL A 226 -1.20 8.94 -0.89
C VAL A 226 -1.46 10.45 -0.86
N VAL A 227 -1.04 11.17 -1.90
CA VAL A 227 -1.09 12.64 -1.94
C VAL A 227 -2.52 13.19 -1.73
N PRO A 228 -3.57 12.69 -2.41
CA PRO A 228 -4.95 13.14 -2.18
C PRO A 228 -5.40 12.95 -0.74
N VAL A 229 -5.02 11.86 -0.08
CA VAL A 229 -5.38 11.58 1.32
C VAL A 229 -4.82 12.66 2.23
N ILE A 230 -3.53 12.96 2.11
CA ILE A 230 -2.86 14.01 2.91
C ILE A 230 -3.52 15.37 2.66
N ILE A 231 -3.81 15.73 1.41
CA ILE A 231 -4.48 17.00 1.09
C ILE A 231 -5.86 17.05 1.72
N THR A 232 -6.66 15.99 1.59
CA THR A 232 -8.02 15.96 2.14
C THR A 232 -8.04 16.05 3.66
N ASP A 233 -7.10 15.41 4.34
CA ASP A 233 -7.00 15.43 5.80
C ASP A 233 -6.46 16.78 6.31
N LEU A 234 -5.49 17.39 5.62
CA LEU A 234 -4.99 18.74 5.94
C LEU A 234 -6.05 19.83 5.76
N VAL A 235 -6.87 19.72 4.71
CA VAL A 235 -7.94 20.69 4.44
C VAL A 235 -9.17 20.43 5.32
N GLY A 236 -9.29 19.24 5.90
CA GLY A 236 -10.46 18.83 6.68
C GLY A 236 -11.68 18.51 5.80
N TYR A 237 -11.46 17.95 4.61
CA TYR A 237 -12.54 17.44 3.78
C TYR A 237 -13.11 16.15 4.37
N ASP A 238 -14.43 16.10 4.49
CA ASP A 238 -15.20 14.97 5.04
C ASP A 238 -15.03 13.66 4.24
N GLN A 239 -14.47 13.74 3.02
CA GLN A 239 -14.20 12.59 2.15
C GLN A 239 -12.89 11.86 2.45
N GLY A 240 -12.09 12.31 3.43
CA GLY A 240 -10.78 11.74 3.75
C GLY A 240 -10.82 10.22 3.99
N ALA A 241 -11.88 9.70 4.61
CA ALA A 241 -12.05 8.26 4.84
C ALA A 241 -12.15 7.45 3.53
N VAL A 242 -12.84 7.98 2.52
CA VAL A 242 -12.98 7.31 1.21
C VAL A 242 -11.65 7.29 0.49
N PHE A 243 -10.92 8.41 0.46
CA PHE A 243 -9.59 8.46 -0.14
C PHE A 243 -8.61 7.55 0.61
N GLY A 244 -8.67 7.50 1.95
CA GLY A 244 -7.88 6.57 2.75
C GLY A 244 -8.15 5.11 2.39
N LEU A 245 -9.42 4.73 2.23
CA LEU A 245 -9.79 3.39 1.79
C LEU A 245 -9.26 3.07 0.37
N ILE A 246 -9.40 4.01 -0.57
CA ILE A 246 -8.86 3.89 -1.93
C ILE A 246 -7.34 3.73 -1.90
N GLN A 247 -6.64 4.50 -1.06
CA GLN A 247 -5.19 4.39 -0.88
C GLN A 247 -4.81 3.01 -0.36
N ILE A 248 -5.39 2.57 0.76
CA ILE A 248 -5.05 1.28 1.40
C ILE A 248 -5.28 0.11 0.43
N VAL A 249 -6.47 0.06 -0.19
CA VAL A 249 -6.84 -1.02 -1.10
C VAL A 249 -6.02 -0.93 -2.40
N GLY A 250 -5.90 0.26 -2.97
CA GLY A 250 -5.15 0.49 -4.21
C GLY A 250 -3.67 0.15 -4.08
N GLN A 251 -3.04 0.50 -2.97
CA GLN A 251 -1.64 0.19 -2.69
C GLN A 251 -1.43 -1.31 -2.48
N ALA A 252 -2.32 -1.98 -1.73
CA ALA A 252 -2.28 -3.44 -1.58
C ALA A 252 -2.43 -4.17 -2.93
N MET A 253 -3.36 -3.73 -3.78
CA MET A 253 -3.57 -4.26 -5.13
C MET A 253 -2.35 -4.00 -6.04
N ALA A 254 -1.76 -2.80 -5.97
CA ALA A 254 -0.57 -2.45 -6.74
C ALA A 254 0.62 -3.36 -6.38
N VAL A 255 0.88 -3.55 -5.08
CA VAL A 255 1.97 -4.38 -4.56
C VAL A 255 1.78 -5.85 -4.92
N THR A 256 0.58 -6.40 -4.74
CA THR A 256 0.30 -7.81 -5.04
C THR A 256 0.43 -8.09 -6.54
N ARG A 257 -0.16 -7.25 -7.40
CA ARG A 257 0.00 -7.39 -8.87
C ARG A 257 1.44 -7.26 -9.32
N MET A 258 2.19 -6.32 -8.76
CA MET A 258 3.62 -6.17 -9.03
C MET A 258 4.38 -7.46 -8.73
N GLN A 259 4.11 -8.08 -7.57
CA GLN A 259 4.78 -9.29 -7.14
C GLN A 259 4.48 -10.48 -8.07
N VAL A 260 3.22 -10.65 -8.47
CA VAL A 260 2.80 -11.70 -9.41
C VAL A 260 3.42 -11.49 -10.79
N HIS A 261 3.42 -10.26 -11.30
CA HIS A 261 4.03 -9.94 -12.59
C HIS A 261 5.54 -10.22 -12.61
N LEU A 262 6.26 -9.87 -11.55
CA LEU A 262 7.69 -10.16 -11.43
C LEU A 262 7.97 -11.66 -11.39
N TRP A 263 7.15 -12.41 -10.66
CA TRP A 263 7.26 -13.86 -10.61
C TRP A 263 7.00 -14.50 -11.98
N ALA A 264 5.91 -14.11 -12.66
CA ALA A 264 5.58 -14.59 -13.99
C ALA A 264 6.67 -14.24 -15.02
N ALA A 265 7.27 -13.05 -14.92
CA ALA A 265 8.40 -12.64 -15.76
C ALA A 265 9.66 -13.49 -15.52
N ASN A 266 9.86 -13.98 -14.29
CA ASN A 266 10.97 -14.86 -13.95
C ASN A 266 10.74 -16.32 -14.37
N LEU A 267 9.47 -16.76 -14.47
CA LEU A 267 9.14 -18.11 -14.93
C LEU A 267 9.23 -18.27 -16.44
N ARG A 268 9.03 -17.21 -17.22
CA ARG A 268 9.23 -17.27 -18.67
C ARG A 268 10.67 -17.71 -18.91
N PRO A 269 10.91 -18.96 -19.37
CA PRO A 269 12.25 -19.40 -19.65
C PRO A 269 12.80 -18.47 -20.74
N GLN A 270 14.12 -18.22 -20.74
CA GLN A 270 14.79 -17.52 -21.82
C GLN A 270 14.79 -18.35 -23.12
N THR A 271 13.65 -18.91 -23.51
CA THR A 271 13.49 -19.80 -24.66
C THR A 271 13.50 -19.05 -25.99
N GLU A 272 13.58 -17.71 -25.99
CA GLU A 272 13.64 -16.89 -27.21
C GLU A 272 14.88 -16.00 -27.25
N LEU A 273 16.04 -16.62 -27.50
CA LEU A 273 16.72 -16.63 -28.81
C LEU A 273 18.15 -17.11 -28.53
N PRO A 274 18.64 -18.19 -29.17
CA PRO A 274 20.07 -18.28 -29.44
C PRO A 274 20.37 -17.14 -30.41
N LEU A 275 20.61 -15.94 -29.87
CA LEU A 275 21.42 -14.96 -30.56
C LEU A 275 22.71 -15.71 -30.87
N PRO A 276 23.08 -15.92 -32.15
CA PRO A 276 24.36 -16.51 -32.46
C PRO A 276 25.39 -15.71 -31.68
N MET A 277 26.13 -16.42 -30.82
CA MET A 277 27.38 -15.90 -30.27
C MET A 277 28.24 -15.58 -31.49
N THR A 278 28.10 -14.37 -32.04
CA THR A 278 29.19 -13.73 -32.75
C THR A 278 30.28 -13.62 -31.71
N THR A 279 31.20 -14.57 -31.80
CA THR A 279 32.44 -14.76 -31.09
C THR A 279 32.96 -13.42 -30.57
N ILE A 280 32.69 -13.12 -29.30
CA ILE A 280 33.48 -12.13 -28.59
C ILE A 280 34.84 -12.81 -28.41
N HIS A 281 35.74 -12.54 -29.35
CA HIS A 281 37.15 -12.85 -29.19
C HIS A 281 37.63 -12.13 -27.94
N PHE A 282 37.83 -12.89 -26.86
CA PHE A 282 38.71 -12.45 -25.79
C PHE A 282 40.11 -12.50 -26.38
N ALA A 283 40.68 -11.32 -26.63
CA ALA A 283 42.12 -11.18 -26.81
C ALA A 283 42.77 -11.63 -25.51
N THR A 284 43.29 -12.86 -25.50
CA THR A 284 44.19 -13.36 -24.48
C THR A 284 45.49 -12.57 -24.61
N GLU A 285 45.62 -11.50 -23.85
CA GLU A 285 46.88 -10.78 -23.69
C GLU A 285 47.80 -11.68 -22.85
N ALA A 286 48.65 -12.44 -23.55
CA ALA A 286 49.68 -13.27 -22.95
C ALA A 286 50.70 -12.37 -22.24
N ARG A 287 50.68 -12.35 -20.90
CA ARG A 287 51.80 -11.84 -20.11
C ARG A 287 52.99 -12.78 -20.30
N ALA A 288 54.08 -12.22 -20.81
CA ALA A 288 55.38 -12.87 -20.84
C ALA A 288 55.85 -13.20 -19.41
N PRO A 289 56.53 -14.34 -19.21
CA PRO A 289 57.22 -14.62 -17.96
C PRO A 289 58.47 -13.74 -17.84
N GLU A 290 58.58 -13.00 -16.73
CA GLU A 290 59.85 -12.41 -16.27
C GLU A 290 60.77 -13.56 -15.83
N GLU A 291 61.90 -13.71 -16.52
CA GLU A 291 63.02 -14.53 -16.08
C GLU A 291 63.69 -13.89 -14.86
N ILE A 292 63.94 -14.70 -13.83
CA ILE A 292 64.87 -14.43 -12.72
C ILE A 292 65.96 -15.50 -12.79
#